data_AF-A0A965C3F7-F1
#
_entry.id   AF-A0A965C3F7-F1
#
_cell.length_a   1.000
_cell.length_b   1.000
_cell.length_c   1.000
_cell.angle_alpha   90.00
_cell.angle_beta   90.00
_cell.angle_gamma   90.00
#
_symmetry.space_group_name_H-M   'P 1'
#
loop_
_entity.id
_entity.type
_entity.pdbx_description
1 polymer ?
#
loop_
_entity_poly.entity_id
_entity_poly.type
_entity_poly.pdbx_seq_one_letter_code
_entity_poly.pdbx_strand_id
1 'polypeptide(L)'
;MQAERLHEDFAAEIRGINLIDVVTDQSVYEAFGPLEITKPGAVGTGTVYAHITNIGADGKTVKADDHLALVVAANQLWHTDSSFKKTPALASMLGARIVPRGNSETQFVSTRAAWARLSDSDRHDLQGLVVEHNYLFSREQIDPHMVSAEERALLPGVRRRMTWLNPVTGQHALYVASHAGRIDGMNDEKARALLSGLIDHCTVPKHVYRHIWQAGDAVLWDNRATMHRGVPWPLNEPRLSIRTTISACERDGLASVLVH
;
A
#
# COMPACT_ATOMS: atom_id res chain seq x y z
N MET A 1 -4.81 26.26 -2.46
CA MET A 1 -4.90 24.83 -2.06
C MET A 1 -6.34 24.41 -2.17
N GLN A 2 -6.72 23.68 -3.23
CA GLN A 2 -7.98 22.95 -3.28
C GLN A 2 -7.63 21.51 -2.90
N ALA A 3 -7.73 21.20 -1.60
CA ALA A 3 -7.72 19.83 -1.14
C ALA A 3 -9.15 19.34 -1.26
N GLU A 4 -9.44 18.49 -2.24
CA GLU A 4 -10.72 17.82 -2.33
C GLU A 4 -10.66 16.59 -1.43
N ARG A 5 -11.44 16.60 -0.34
CA ARG A 5 -11.72 15.38 0.44
C ARG A 5 -12.56 14.48 -0.44
N LEU A 6 -11.92 13.52 -1.08
CA LEU A 6 -12.58 12.74 -2.12
C LEU A 6 -13.70 11.87 -1.59
N HIS A 7 -13.56 11.33 -0.39
CA HIS A 7 -14.63 10.69 0.39
C HIS A 7 -14.14 10.66 1.84
N GLU A 8 -15.01 10.85 2.82
CA GLU A 8 -14.69 11.12 4.24
C GLU A 8 -13.80 10.05 4.95
N ASP A 9 -13.35 8.99 4.27
CA ASP A 9 -12.88 7.77 4.92
C ASP A 9 -11.45 7.27 4.62
N PHE A 10 -10.69 7.77 3.62
CA PHE A 10 -9.41 7.08 3.32
C PHE A 10 -8.31 7.83 2.52
N ALA A 11 -8.64 8.80 1.67
CA ALA A 11 -7.63 9.51 0.86
C ALA A 11 -7.96 10.99 0.65
N ALA A 12 -6.91 11.80 0.51
CA ALA A 12 -6.97 13.20 0.13
C ALA A 12 -6.14 13.42 -1.14
N GLU A 13 -6.69 14.17 -2.09
CA GLU A 13 -6.02 14.50 -3.34
C GLU A 13 -5.71 15.98 -3.42
N ILE A 14 -4.58 16.29 -4.03
CA ILE A 14 -4.13 17.65 -4.27
C ILE A 14 -3.71 17.75 -5.74
N ARG A 15 -4.46 18.54 -6.52
CA ARG A 15 -4.22 18.80 -7.96
C ARG A 15 -3.62 20.19 -8.21
N GLY A 16 -2.96 20.34 -9.36
CA GLY A 16 -2.68 21.65 -9.96
C GLY A 16 -1.62 22.51 -9.26
N ILE A 17 -0.82 21.90 -8.37
CA ILE A 17 0.36 22.53 -7.77
C ILE A 17 1.54 21.64 -8.16
N ASN A 18 2.71 22.23 -8.41
CA ASN A 18 3.96 21.49 -8.62
C ASN A 18 4.41 20.86 -7.28
N LEU A 19 3.59 19.98 -6.70
CA LEU A 19 3.72 19.36 -5.36
C LEU A 19 4.84 18.36 -5.26
N ILE A 20 5.54 18.20 -6.36
CA ILE A 20 6.83 17.60 -6.44
C ILE A 20 7.78 18.14 -5.36
N ASP A 21 7.69 19.44 -5.03
CA ASP A 21 8.48 20.00 -3.95
C ASP A 21 7.93 19.60 -2.58
N VAL A 22 6.60 19.50 -2.40
CA VAL A 22 5.96 19.02 -1.16
C VAL A 22 6.25 17.55 -0.91
N VAL A 23 6.34 16.74 -1.98
CA VAL A 23 6.68 15.31 -1.85
C VAL A 23 8.12 15.09 -1.38
N THR A 24 8.97 16.08 -1.62
CA THR A 24 10.36 16.10 -1.19
C THR A 24 10.62 17.08 -0.04
N ASP A 25 9.59 17.71 0.50
CA ASP A 25 9.68 18.63 1.63
C ASP A 25 9.36 17.84 2.90
N GLN A 26 10.42 17.36 3.55
CA GLN A 26 10.33 16.56 4.78
C GLN A 26 9.52 17.25 5.87
N SER A 27 9.52 18.60 5.92
CA SER A 27 8.83 19.36 6.97
C SER A 27 7.30 19.18 6.93
N VAL A 28 6.73 18.95 5.74
CA VAL A 28 5.30 18.66 5.57
C VAL A 28 4.94 17.32 6.21
N TYR A 29 5.86 16.37 6.20
CA TYR A 29 5.61 14.98 6.59
C TYR A 29 5.92 14.67 8.04
N GLU A 30 6.99 15.26 8.57
CA GLU A 30 7.40 15.08 9.97
C GLU A 30 6.31 15.55 10.94
N ALA A 31 5.45 16.47 10.52
CA ALA A 31 4.27 16.88 11.27
C ALA A 31 3.29 15.72 11.53
N PHE A 32 3.22 14.74 10.62
CA PHE A 32 2.32 13.58 10.75
C PHE A 32 2.96 12.41 11.50
N GLY A 33 4.29 12.26 11.44
CA GLY A 33 5.02 11.22 12.17
C GLY A 33 6.40 10.94 11.59
N PRO A 34 7.11 9.93 12.15
CA PRO A 34 8.43 9.54 11.67
C PRO A 34 8.37 9.01 10.23
N LEU A 35 9.36 9.38 9.42
CA LEU A 35 9.44 8.92 8.03
C LEU A 35 10.07 7.53 7.93
N GLU A 36 9.50 6.72 7.06
CA GLU A 36 10.01 5.38 6.76
C GLU A 36 11.24 5.47 5.84
N ILE A 37 12.30 4.75 6.19
CA ILE A 37 13.45 4.57 5.30
C ILE A 37 13.14 3.48 4.26
N THR A 38 13.41 3.79 3.00
CA THR A 38 13.25 2.91 1.85
C THR A 38 14.12 1.66 2.03
N LYS A 39 13.47 0.50 1.95
CA LYS A 39 14.10 -0.80 2.20
C LYS A 39 15.21 -1.12 1.18
N PRO A 40 16.17 -2.00 1.52
CA PRO A 40 17.10 -2.57 0.55
C PRO A 40 16.39 -3.18 -0.66
N GLY A 41 17.03 -3.09 -1.83
CA GLY A 41 16.51 -3.59 -3.11
C GLY A 41 15.47 -2.68 -3.79
N ALA A 42 15.03 -1.59 -3.15
CA ALA A 42 14.16 -0.60 -3.78
C ALA A 42 14.97 0.60 -4.32
N VAL A 43 14.48 1.24 -5.39
CA VAL A 43 15.09 2.47 -5.88
C VAL A 43 14.87 3.60 -4.87
N GLY A 44 15.95 4.23 -4.41
CA GLY A 44 15.94 5.17 -3.29
C GLY A 44 16.28 4.55 -1.92
N THR A 45 16.76 3.30 -1.90
CA THR A 45 17.26 2.59 -0.70
C THR A 45 18.09 3.51 0.20
N GLY A 46 17.81 3.50 1.50
CA GLY A 46 18.54 4.30 2.49
C GLY A 46 18.06 5.75 2.62
N THR A 47 17.12 6.19 1.77
CA THR A 47 16.48 7.51 1.84
C THR A 47 15.01 7.38 2.25
N VAL A 48 14.34 8.50 2.54
CA VAL A 48 12.88 8.57 2.76
C VAL A 48 12.05 8.64 1.47
N TYR A 49 12.71 8.55 0.30
CA TYR A 49 12.09 8.65 -1.02
C TYR A 49 12.16 7.32 -1.76
N ALA A 50 11.02 6.63 -1.88
CA ALA A 50 10.91 5.45 -2.72
C ALA A 50 10.53 5.87 -4.14
N HIS A 51 11.35 5.49 -5.12
CA HIS A 51 11.08 5.78 -6.53
C HIS A 51 10.29 4.60 -7.14
N ILE A 52 9.05 4.86 -7.50
CA ILE A 52 8.17 3.89 -8.17
C ILE A 52 8.30 4.15 -9.68
N THR A 53 9.06 3.31 -10.36
CA THR A 53 9.50 3.56 -11.74
C THR A 53 9.71 2.29 -12.55
N ASN A 54 9.53 2.38 -13.87
CA ASN A 54 10.00 1.39 -14.86
C ASN A 54 11.20 1.90 -15.66
N ILE A 55 11.83 3.00 -15.24
CA ILE A 55 12.98 3.61 -15.90
C ILE A 55 14.25 3.10 -15.24
N GLY A 56 15.11 2.45 -16.02
CA GLY A 56 16.40 1.93 -15.58
C GLY A 56 17.45 3.03 -15.40
N ALA A 57 18.63 2.64 -14.92
CA ALA A 57 19.75 3.57 -14.68
C ALA A 57 20.26 4.28 -15.94
N ASP A 58 19.99 3.73 -17.12
CA ASP A 58 20.32 4.31 -18.43
C ASP A 58 19.28 5.35 -18.91
N GLY A 59 18.24 5.62 -18.10
CA GLY A 59 17.16 6.55 -18.42
C GLY A 59 16.12 6.01 -19.40
N LYS A 60 16.17 4.72 -19.75
CA LYS A 60 15.20 4.07 -20.64
C LYS A 60 14.25 3.16 -19.87
N THR A 61 13.11 2.85 -20.47
CA THR A 61 12.18 1.86 -19.90
C THR A 61 12.81 0.47 -19.92
N VAL A 62 12.63 -0.28 -18.83
CA VAL A 62 13.13 -1.64 -18.70
C VAL A 62 12.28 -2.66 -19.46
N LYS A 63 12.84 -3.87 -19.67
CA LYS A 63 12.13 -5.01 -20.24
C LYS A 63 11.26 -5.70 -19.17
N ALA A 64 10.37 -6.59 -19.61
CA ALA A 64 9.40 -7.26 -18.73
C ALA A 64 10.03 -8.19 -17.69
N ASP A 65 11.19 -8.76 -17.99
CA ASP A 65 11.98 -9.65 -17.13
C ASP A 65 12.93 -8.90 -16.19
N ASP A 66 13.02 -7.56 -16.32
CA ASP A 66 13.81 -6.73 -15.42
C ASP A 66 13.17 -6.63 -14.05
N HIS A 67 13.99 -6.61 -12.99
CA HIS A 67 13.52 -6.52 -11.61
C HIS A 67 12.59 -5.32 -11.37
N LEU A 68 12.82 -4.17 -12.00
CA LEU A 68 11.93 -3.01 -11.86
C LEU A 68 10.54 -3.26 -12.45
N ALA A 69 10.46 -3.98 -13.58
CA ALA A 69 9.18 -4.37 -14.16
C ALA A 69 8.42 -5.35 -13.25
N LEU A 70 9.12 -6.29 -12.63
CA LEU A 70 8.53 -7.21 -11.64
C LEU A 70 8.03 -6.45 -10.41
N VAL A 71 8.78 -5.46 -9.91
CA VAL A 71 8.33 -4.58 -8.80
C VAL A 71 7.08 -3.80 -9.18
N VAL A 72 7.04 -3.27 -10.41
CA VAL A 72 5.84 -2.61 -10.96
C VAL A 72 4.65 -3.57 -10.99
N ALA A 73 4.83 -4.80 -11.50
CA ALA A 73 3.77 -5.81 -11.55
C ALA A 73 3.27 -6.17 -10.14
N ALA A 74 4.17 -6.28 -9.16
CA ALA A 74 3.80 -6.57 -7.79
C ALA A 74 2.98 -5.44 -7.14
N ASN A 75 3.20 -4.19 -7.54
CA ASN A 75 2.39 -3.04 -7.09
C ASN A 75 1.02 -2.95 -7.83
N GLN A 76 0.74 -3.84 -8.79
CA GLN A 76 -0.59 -3.97 -9.41
C GLN A 76 -1.51 -4.92 -8.64
N LEU A 77 -0.99 -5.63 -7.63
CA LEU A 77 -1.80 -6.33 -6.63
C LEU A 77 -2.41 -5.30 -5.67
N TRP A 78 -3.62 -5.57 -5.18
CA TRP A 78 -4.22 -4.76 -4.11
C TRP A 78 -3.40 -4.89 -2.83
N HIS A 79 -2.73 -3.81 -2.43
CA HIS A 79 -1.80 -3.82 -1.31
C HIS A 79 -2.03 -2.62 -0.38
N THR A 80 -1.49 -2.77 0.83
CA THR A 80 -1.36 -1.72 1.83
C THR A 80 0.12 -1.60 2.17
N ASP A 81 0.65 -0.38 2.10
CA ASP A 81 2.09 -0.16 2.23
C ASP A 81 2.62 -0.64 3.57
N SER A 82 3.77 -1.29 3.52
CA SER A 82 4.55 -1.71 4.70
C SER A 82 3.78 -2.55 5.73
N SER A 83 2.67 -3.18 5.34
CA SER A 83 1.93 -4.08 6.24
C SER A 83 2.76 -5.29 6.71
N PHE A 84 3.78 -5.66 5.93
CA PHE A 84 4.76 -6.71 6.24
C PHE A 84 5.96 -6.24 7.10
N LYS A 85 6.13 -4.94 7.36
CA LYS A 85 7.23 -4.43 8.19
C LYS A 85 6.88 -4.56 9.68
N LYS A 86 7.88 -4.49 10.58
CA LYS A 86 7.64 -4.47 12.05
C LYS A 86 6.81 -3.25 12.46
N THR A 87 7.20 -2.07 11.99
CA THR A 87 6.40 -0.85 12.13
C THR A 87 5.60 -0.67 10.83
N PRO A 88 4.27 -0.70 10.87
CA PRO A 88 3.45 -0.50 9.68
C PRO A 88 3.42 0.97 9.26
N ALA A 89 3.06 1.23 8.00
CA ALA A 89 2.81 2.60 7.55
C ALA A 89 1.52 3.15 8.16
N LEU A 90 1.56 4.41 8.58
CA LEU A 90 0.38 5.22 8.88
C LEU A 90 -0.24 5.73 7.58
N ALA A 91 0.56 6.39 6.75
CA ALA A 91 0.11 7.06 5.55
C ALA A 91 1.22 7.09 4.50
N SER A 92 0.83 7.22 3.24
CA SER A 92 1.76 7.37 2.12
C SER A 92 1.31 8.52 1.25
N MET A 93 2.28 9.28 0.74
CA MET A 93 2.04 10.29 -0.28
C MET A 93 2.84 9.95 -1.52
N LEU A 94 2.18 9.92 -2.68
CA LEU A 94 2.80 9.66 -3.97
C LEU A 94 2.65 10.89 -4.86
N GLY A 95 3.75 11.37 -5.43
CA GLY A 95 3.76 12.43 -6.44
C GLY A 95 4.14 11.91 -7.82
N ALA A 96 3.40 12.31 -8.84
CA ALA A 96 3.70 11.95 -10.23
C ALA A 96 4.72 12.91 -10.87
N ARG A 97 5.86 12.36 -11.32
CA ARG A 97 6.91 13.10 -12.04
C ARG A 97 6.82 12.89 -13.54
N ILE A 98 6.73 11.63 -13.95
CA ILE A 98 6.55 11.23 -15.35
C ILE A 98 5.31 10.35 -15.39
N VAL A 99 4.33 10.78 -16.18
CA VAL A 99 3.06 10.08 -16.38
C VAL A 99 3.10 9.40 -17.76
N PRO A 100 2.85 8.08 -17.85
CA PRO A 100 2.88 7.37 -19.13
C PRO A 100 1.73 7.82 -20.04
N ARG A 101 1.91 7.73 -21.36
CA ARG A 101 0.77 7.84 -22.28
C ARG A 101 -0.12 6.61 -22.19
N GLY A 102 -1.43 6.80 -22.33
CA GLY A 102 -2.41 5.73 -22.16
C GLY A 102 -2.92 5.67 -20.73
N ASN A 103 -2.84 4.50 -20.10
CA ASN A 103 -3.36 4.31 -18.74
C ASN A 103 -2.35 4.81 -17.71
N SER A 104 -2.79 5.71 -16.82
CA SER A 104 -2.01 6.23 -15.70
C SER A 104 -2.82 6.16 -14.42
N GLU A 105 -3.61 5.10 -14.22
CA GLU A 105 -4.49 5.01 -13.07
C GLU A 105 -3.79 4.40 -11.84
N THR A 106 -4.08 4.97 -10.67
CA THR A 106 -3.97 4.26 -9.38
C THR A 106 -5.37 4.10 -8.80
N GLN A 107 -5.70 2.88 -8.37
CA GLN A 107 -6.97 2.56 -7.74
C GLN A 107 -6.83 2.52 -6.23
N PHE A 108 -7.89 2.93 -5.54
CA PHE A 108 -7.98 2.94 -4.09
C PHE A 108 -9.34 2.41 -3.63
N VAL A 109 -9.37 1.72 -2.49
CA VAL A 109 -10.60 1.32 -1.80
C VAL A 109 -10.49 1.57 -0.31
N SER A 110 -11.60 1.97 0.31
CA SER A 110 -11.71 2.04 1.78
C SER A 110 -12.02 0.66 2.36
N THR A 111 -11.07 0.12 3.12
CA THR A 111 -11.29 -1.11 3.90
C THR A 111 -12.11 -0.86 5.17
N ARG A 112 -12.23 0.40 5.59
CA ARG A 112 -13.16 0.85 6.64
C ARG A 112 -14.61 0.79 6.18
N ALA A 113 -14.90 1.35 5.01
CA ALA A 113 -16.23 1.24 4.43
C ALA A 113 -16.59 -0.23 4.13
N ALA A 114 -15.60 -1.05 3.72
CA ALA A 114 -15.80 -2.48 3.54
C ALA A 114 -16.15 -3.21 4.85
N TRP A 115 -15.48 -2.86 5.95
CA TRP A 115 -15.81 -3.35 7.29
C TRP A 115 -17.24 -3.01 7.73
N ALA A 116 -17.66 -1.76 7.49
CA ALA A 116 -19.02 -1.31 7.82
C ALA A 116 -20.12 -2.05 7.03
N ARG A 117 -19.79 -2.59 5.84
CA ARG A 117 -20.73 -3.36 4.99
C ARG A 117 -20.90 -4.83 5.40
N LEU A 118 -20.03 -5.36 6.25
CA LEU A 118 -20.13 -6.74 6.74
C LEU A 118 -21.37 -6.90 7.64
N SER A 119 -21.83 -8.13 7.84
CA SER A 119 -22.83 -8.41 8.88
C SER A 119 -22.19 -8.30 10.28
N ASP A 120 -23.00 -8.18 11.33
CA ASP A 120 -22.50 -8.22 12.70
C ASP A 120 -21.79 -9.55 13.03
N SER A 121 -22.31 -10.66 12.49
CA SER A 121 -21.70 -11.98 12.65
C SER A 121 -20.31 -12.02 12.02
N ASP A 122 -20.18 -11.57 10.76
CA ASP A 122 -18.88 -11.58 10.07
C ASP A 122 -17.88 -10.67 10.80
N ARG A 123 -18.33 -9.51 11.29
CA ARG A 123 -17.47 -8.62 12.09
C ARG A 123 -16.99 -9.30 13.37
N HIS A 124 -17.88 -9.99 14.07
CA HIS A 124 -17.53 -10.71 15.29
C HIS A 124 -16.48 -11.80 15.01
N ASP A 125 -16.70 -12.61 13.98
CA ASP A 125 -15.82 -13.73 13.61
C ASP A 125 -14.43 -13.23 13.18
N LEU A 126 -14.36 -12.12 12.45
CA LEU A 126 -13.11 -11.58 11.93
C LEU A 126 -12.28 -10.82 12.96
N GLN A 127 -12.90 -10.17 13.95
CA GLN A 127 -12.18 -9.33 14.93
C GLN A 127 -11.10 -10.08 15.72
N GLY A 128 -11.31 -11.36 15.98
CA GLY A 128 -10.38 -12.21 16.74
C GLY A 128 -9.22 -12.79 15.92
N LEU A 129 -9.24 -12.66 14.60
CA LEU A 129 -8.26 -13.32 13.74
C LEU A 129 -6.92 -12.57 13.72
N VAL A 130 -5.85 -13.36 13.68
CA VAL A 130 -4.47 -12.87 13.51
C VAL A 130 -3.93 -13.42 12.19
N VAL A 131 -3.37 -12.53 11.39
CA VAL A 131 -2.93 -12.74 10.02
C VAL A 131 -1.42 -12.56 9.94
N GLU A 132 -0.73 -13.48 9.26
CA GLU A 132 0.67 -13.30 8.89
C GLU A 132 0.74 -12.42 7.63
N HIS A 133 1.41 -11.29 7.75
CA HIS A 133 1.80 -10.42 6.65
C HIS A 133 3.27 -10.66 6.31
N ASN A 134 3.54 -11.05 5.08
CA ASN A 134 4.88 -11.33 4.60
C ASN A 134 5.08 -10.72 3.21
N TYR A 135 6.22 -10.06 3.00
CA TYR A 135 6.58 -9.49 1.72
C TYR A 135 6.52 -10.54 0.60
N LEU A 136 7.00 -11.75 0.92
CA LEU A 136 7.07 -12.89 0.01
C LEU A 136 5.72 -13.29 -0.57
N PHE A 137 4.65 -13.29 0.22
CA PHE A 137 3.33 -13.75 -0.23
C PHE A 137 2.83 -12.97 -1.44
N SER A 138 3.16 -11.69 -1.53
CA SER A 138 2.83 -10.87 -2.70
C SER A 138 3.81 -11.04 -3.87
N ARG A 139 5.09 -11.29 -3.57
CA ARG A 139 6.15 -11.30 -4.60
C ARG A 139 6.21 -12.64 -5.32
N GLU A 140 5.99 -13.74 -4.61
CA GLU A 140 5.94 -15.09 -5.19
C GLU A 140 4.72 -15.29 -6.11
N GLN A 141 3.71 -14.41 -6.06
CA GLN A 141 2.62 -14.35 -7.05
C GLN A 141 3.06 -13.78 -8.40
N ILE A 142 4.16 -13.02 -8.43
CA ILE A 142 4.70 -12.41 -9.64
C ILE A 142 5.84 -13.27 -10.18
N ASP A 143 6.84 -13.53 -9.35
CA ASP A 143 7.96 -14.40 -9.68
C ASP A 143 8.53 -15.04 -8.39
N PRO A 144 8.69 -16.38 -8.33
CA PRO A 144 9.14 -17.10 -7.14
C PRO A 144 10.59 -16.76 -6.72
N HIS A 145 11.39 -16.18 -7.62
CA HIS A 145 12.77 -15.77 -7.41
C HIS A 145 12.91 -14.25 -7.23
N MET A 146 11.80 -13.50 -7.18
CA MET A 146 11.80 -12.05 -7.07
C MET A 146 12.48 -11.51 -5.80
N VAL A 147 12.45 -12.29 -4.71
CA VAL A 147 13.00 -11.88 -3.41
C VAL A 147 14.24 -12.70 -3.11
N SER A 148 15.37 -12.01 -2.93
CA SER A 148 16.65 -12.63 -2.60
C SER A 148 16.64 -13.28 -1.20
N ALA A 149 17.60 -14.18 -0.96
CA ALA A 149 17.76 -14.80 0.37
C ALA A 149 18.08 -13.77 1.47
N GLU A 150 18.84 -12.72 1.13
CA GLU A 150 19.17 -11.62 2.05
C GLU A 150 17.91 -10.80 2.39
N GLU A 151 17.12 -10.40 1.40
CA GLU A 151 15.85 -9.70 1.65
C GLU A 151 14.88 -10.54 2.48
N ARG A 152 14.83 -11.86 2.23
CA ARG A 152 14.02 -12.81 3.01
C ARG A 152 14.42 -12.84 4.48
N ALA A 153 15.72 -12.75 4.78
CA ALA A 153 16.22 -12.69 6.15
C ALA A 153 15.91 -11.35 6.84
N LEU A 154 15.90 -10.25 6.08
CA LEU A 154 15.63 -8.90 6.60
C LEU A 154 14.14 -8.60 6.79
N LEU A 155 13.25 -9.36 6.14
CA LEU A 155 11.80 -9.17 6.18
C LEU A 155 11.08 -10.45 6.64
N PRO A 156 11.28 -10.87 7.90
CA PRO A 156 10.50 -11.98 8.44
C PRO A 156 9.01 -11.60 8.43
N GLY A 157 8.15 -12.59 8.25
CA GLY A 157 6.69 -12.41 8.35
C GLY A 157 6.32 -11.82 9.71
N VAL A 158 5.35 -10.92 9.71
CA VAL A 158 4.84 -10.26 10.92
C VAL A 158 3.39 -10.65 11.16
N ARG A 159 3.01 -10.82 12.42
CA ARG A 159 1.63 -11.13 12.81
C ARG A 159 0.87 -9.84 13.10
N ARG A 160 -0.34 -9.74 12.56
CA ARG A 160 -1.22 -8.57 12.65
C ARG A 160 -2.63 -9.03 12.99
N ARG A 161 -3.38 -8.28 13.80
CA ARG A 161 -4.82 -8.51 13.88
C ARG A 161 -5.45 -8.20 12.52
N MET A 162 -6.50 -8.94 12.19
CA MET A 162 -7.29 -8.80 10.95
C MET A 162 -7.90 -7.40 10.77
N THR A 163 -8.02 -6.65 11.87
CA THR A 163 -8.55 -5.29 11.86
C THR A 163 -7.59 -4.34 12.55
N TRP A 164 -7.66 -3.07 12.15
CA TRP A 164 -6.98 -1.96 12.82
C TRP A 164 -8.04 -0.96 13.28
N LEU A 165 -8.08 -0.67 14.58
CA LEU A 165 -8.93 0.38 15.16
C LEU A 165 -8.23 1.74 15.07
N ASN A 166 -8.85 2.70 14.40
CA ASN A 166 -8.36 4.07 14.39
C ASN A 166 -8.85 4.80 15.67
N PRO A 167 -7.95 5.20 16.59
CA PRO A 167 -8.33 5.76 17.90
C PRO A 167 -8.98 7.15 17.80
N VAL A 168 -8.80 7.88 16.70
CA VAL A 168 -9.41 9.19 16.49
C VAL A 168 -10.88 9.06 16.08
N THR A 169 -11.18 8.07 15.24
CA THR A 169 -12.53 7.87 14.68
C THR A 169 -13.36 6.84 15.45
N GLY A 170 -12.71 5.97 16.22
CA GLY A 170 -13.35 4.81 16.84
C GLY A 170 -13.77 3.72 15.85
N GLN A 171 -13.37 3.82 14.58
CA GLN A 171 -13.78 2.90 13.52
C GLN A 171 -12.70 1.86 13.23
N HIS A 172 -13.13 0.61 13.05
CA HIS A 172 -12.29 -0.48 12.55
C HIS A 172 -12.21 -0.47 11.03
N ALA A 173 -11.06 -0.90 10.51
CA ALA A 173 -10.88 -1.22 9.10
C ALA A 173 -10.31 -2.63 8.96
N LEU A 174 -10.66 -3.34 7.87
CA LEU A 174 -9.98 -4.58 7.52
C LEU A 174 -8.52 -4.26 7.18
N TYR A 175 -7.58 -4.99 7.79
CA TYR A 175 -6.15 -4.84 7.56
C TYR A 175 -5.61 -6.06 6.83
N VAL A 176 -6.13 -6.28 5.62
CA VAL A 176 -5.75 -7.37 4.72
C VAL A 176 -5.46 -6.81 3.33
N ALA A 177 -4.47 -7.39 2.66
CA ALA A 177 -4.11 -7.08 1.28
C ALA A 177 -3.20 -8.19 0.73
N SER A 178 -2.51 -7.97 -0.40
CA SER A 178 -1.65 -8.97 -1.06
C SER A 178 -0.51 -9.54 -0.22
N HIS A 179 -0.11 -8.86 0.86
CA HIS A 179 0.92 -9.35 1.79
C HIS A 179 0.38 -10.30 2.85
N ALA A 180 -0.94 -10.41 3.03
CA ALA A 180 -1.56 -11.35 3.94
C ALA A 180 -1.64 -12.74 3.29
N GLY A 181 -1.20 -13.80 3.97
CA GLY A 181 -1.19 -15.14 3.37
C GLY A 181 -1.46 -16.31 4.29
N ARG A 182 -1.39 -16.12 5.61
CA ARG A 182 -1.77 -17.15 6.60
C ARG A 182 -2.59 -16.53 7.73
N ILE A 183 -3.39 -17.35 8.40
CA ILE A 183 -4.19 -16.96 9.57
C ILE A 183 -3.89 -17.96 10.67
N ASP A 184 -3.60 -17.47 11.88
CA ASP A 184 -3.26 -18.32 13.02
C ASP A 184 -4.40 -19.30 13.34
N GLY A 185 -4.05 -20.57 13.56
CA GLY A 185 -5.02 -21.63 13.83
C GLY A 185 -5.87 -22.05 12.64
N MET A 186 -5.61 -21.51 11.45
CA MET A 186 -6.32 -21.84 10.21
C MET A 186 -5.39 -22.53 9.22
N ASN A 187 -5.89 -23.54 8.52
CA ASN A 187 -5.18 -24.18 7.42
C ASN A 187 -4.92 -23.18 6.27
N ASP A 188 -3.73 -23.25 5.65
CA ASP A 188 -3.28 -22.32 4.60
C ASP A 188 -4.26 -22.18 3.42
N GLU A 189 -4.92 -23.25 2.97
CA GLU A 189 -5.89 -23.19 1.86
C GLU A 189 -7.13 -22.39 2.27
N LYS A 190 -7.68 -22.68 3.45
CA LYS A 190 -8.83 -21.94 4.03
C LYS A 190 -8.47 -20.48 4.30
N ALA A 191 -7.27 -20.22 4.80
CA ALA A 191 -6.78 -18.87 5.06
C ALA A 191 -6.70 -18.06 3.76
N ARG A 192 -6.10 -18.62 2.70
CA ARG A 192 -6.02 -17.96 1.39
C ARG A 192 -7.41 -17.71 0.79
N ALA A 193 -8.33 -18.66 0.88
CA ALA A 193 -9.69 -18.49 0.40
C ALA A 193 -10.42 -17.35 1.13
N LEU A 194 -10.32 -17.29 2.46
CA LEU A 194 -10.90 -16.21 3.26
C LEU A 194 -10.29 -14.85 2.91
N LEU A 195 -8.95 -14.75 2.87
CA LEU A 195 -8.24 -13.51 2.54
C LEU A 195 -8.60 -13.02 1.13
N SER A 196 -8.67 -13.91 0.14
CA SER A 196 -9.10 -13.57 -1.22
C SER A 196 -10.53 -13.04 -1.24
N GLY A 197 -11.46 -13.72 -0.55
CA GLY A 197 -12.86 -13.28 -0.46
C GLY A 197 -13.02 -11.92 0.21
N LEU A 198 -12.21 -11.61 1.22
CA LEU A 198 -12.19 -10.29 1.86
C LEU A 198 -11.65 -9.20 0.92
N ILE A 199 -10.59 -9.50 0.15
CA ILE A 199 -10.07 -8.58 -0.87
C ILE A 199 -11.14 -8.32 -1.95
N ASP A 200 -11.82 -9.36 -2.42
CA ASP A 200 -12.92 -9.24 -3.40
C ASP A 200 -14.08 -8.39 -2.87
N HIS A 201 -14.50 -8.62 -1.61
CA HIS A 201 -15.52 -7.81 -0.94
C HIS A 201 -15.14 -6.33 -0.83
N CYS A 202 -13.86 -6.04 -0.57
CA CYS A 202 -13.37 -4.67 -0.52
C CYS A 202 -13.32 -4.00 -1.90
N THR A 203 -13.07 -4.77 -2.96
CA THR A 203 -12.64 -4.25 -4.27
C THR A 203 -13.70 -4.35 -5.37
N VAL A 204 -14.97 -4.56 -4.99
CA VAL A 204 -16.12 -4.47 -5.89
C VAL A 204 -16.06 -3.14 -6.67
N PRO A 205 -16.21 -3.14 -8.02
CA PRO A 205 -15.92 -1.97 -8.86
C PRO A 205 -16.59 -0.66 -8.44
N LYS A 206 -17.84 -0.71 -7.93
CA LYS A 206 -18.58 0.48 -7.46
C LYS A 206 -17.98 1.15 -6.20
N HIS A 207 -17.04 0.48 -5.52
CA HIS A 207 -16.35 0.98 -4.33
C HIS A 207 -14.92 1.45 -4.63
N VAL A 208 -14.46 1.29 -5.88
CA VAL A 208 -13.10 1.64 -6.29
C VAL A 208 -13.05 3.10 -6.73
N TYR A 209 -12.27 3.89 -6.01
CA TYR A 209 -11.83 5.20 -6.48
C TYR A 209 -10.70 5.04 -7.49
N ARG A 210 -10.75 5.81 -8.57
CA ARG A 210 -9.79 5.75 -9.68
C ARG A 210 -9.15 7.12 -9.85
N HIS A 211 -7.88 7.24 -9.46
CA HIS A 211 -7.11 8.45 -9.69
C HIS A 211 -6.37 8.33 -11.02
N ILE A 212 -6.71 9.21 -11.97
CA ILE A 212 -5.99 9.34 -13.24
C ILE A 212 -4.93 10.43 -13.06
N TRP A 213 -3.65 10.02 -13.06
CA TRP A 213 -2.54 10.91 -12.77
C TRP A 213 -2.35 11.97 -13.88
N GLN A 214 -2.12 13.20 -13.46
CA GLN A 214 -1.47 14.25 -14.23
C GLN A 214 -0.08 14.55 -13.65
N ALA A 215 0.84 15.06 -14.47
CA ALA A 215 2.16 15.44 -13.97
C ALA A 215 2.02 16.57 -12.93
N GLY A 216 2.66 16.41 -11.77
CA GLY A 216 2.54 17.32 -10.63
C GLY A 216 1.45 16.96 -9.62
N ASP A 217 0.52 16.05 -9.95
CA ASP A 217 -0.47 15.57 -8.98
C ASP A 217 0.22 14.87 -7.80
N ALA A 218 -0.39 15.00 -6.62
CA ALA A 218 -0.04 14.21 -5.44
C ALA A 218 -1.30 13.66 -4.76
N VAL A 219 -1.20 12.42 -4.27
CA VAL A 219 -2.25 11.76 -3.49
C VAL A 219 -1.67 11.29 -2.17
N LEU A 220 -2.36 11.63 -1.07
CA LEU A 220 -2.06 11.18 0.28
C LEU A 220 -3.18 10.24 0.75
N TRP A 221 -2.82 9.08 1.32
CA TRP A 221 -3.81 8.12 1.82
C TRP A 221 -3.44 7.51 3.17
N ASP A 222 -4.45 7.08 3.91
CA ASP A 222 -4.34 6.41 5.21
C ASP A 222 -4.16 4.90 5.01
N ASN A 223 -2.95 4.38 5.23
CA ASN A 223 -2.65 2.95 5.07
C ASN A 223 -3.35 2.08 6.12
N ARG A 224 -3.89 2.64 7.21
CA ARG A 224 -4.67 1.84 8.18
C ARG A 224 -6.00 1.36 7.61
N ALA A 225 -6.52 2.05 6.59
CA ALA A 225 -7.88 1.88 6.08
C ALA A 225 -7.98 1.84 4.55
N THR A 226 -6.85 1.68 3.85
CA THR A 226 -6.79 1.74 2.39
C THR A 226 -6.03 0.56 1.81
N MET A 227 -6.64 -0.09 0.82
CA MET A 227 -5.89 -0.84 -0.19
C MET A 227 -5.77 -0.01 -1.45
N HIS A 228 -4.65 -0.15 -2.16
CA HIS A 228 -4.41 0.51 -3.43
C HIS A 228 -3.66 -0.39 -4.39
N ARG A 229 -3.71 -0.05 -5.68
CA ARG A 229 -2.91 -0.70 -6.73
C ARG A 229 -2.68 0.22 -7.92
N GLY A 230 -1.55 0.03 -8.60
CA GLY A 230 -1.38 0.57 -9.96
C GLY A 230 -2.20 -0.25 -10.97
N VAL A 231 -2.78 0.40 -11.97
CA VAL A 231 -3.37 -0.32 -13.10
C VAL A 231 -2.30 -0.52 -14.18
N PRO A 232 -2.27 -1.68 -14.87
CA PRO A 232 -1.31 -1.90 -15.96
C PRO A 232 -1.32 -0.79 -17.01
N TRP A 233 -0.12 -0.42 -17.47
CA TRP A 233 0.12 0.52 -18.56
C TRP A 233 1.15 -0.07 -19.53
N PRO A 234 1.27 0.47 -20.76
CA PRO A 234 2.29 0.00 -21.70
C PRO A 234 3.71 0.17 -21.11
N LEU A 235 4.45 -0.93 -20.94
CA LEU A 235 5.76 -0.90 -20.25
C LEU A 235 6.82 -0.06 -21.00
N ASN A 236 6.63 0.16 -22.31
CA ASN A 236 7.47 1.05 -23.12
C ASN A 236 7.17 2.55 -22.91
N GLU A 237 6.14 2.90 -22.14
CA GLU A 237 5.87 4.25 -21.71
C GLU A 237 6.50 4.51 -20.33
N PRO A 238 7.33 5.56 -20.18
CA PRO A 238 8.03 5.82 -18.94
C PRO A 238 7.07 6.31 -17.85
N ARG A 239 7.26 5.81 -16.64
CA ARG A 239 6.56 6.25 -15.43
C ARG A 239 7.56 6.46 -14.32
N LEU A 240 7.46 7.60 -13.64
CA LEU A 240 8.21 7.88 -12.42
C LEU A 240 7.29 8.58 -11.44
N SER A 241 7.15 7.98 -10.26
CA SER A 241 6.50 8.58 -9.11
C SER A 241 7.43 8.48 -7.90
N ILE A 242 7.41 9.49 -7.04
CA ILE A 242 8.17 9.49 -5.79
C ILE A 242 7.20 9.32 -4.64
N ARG A 243 7.48 8.38 -3.74
CA ARG A 243 6.69 8.13 -2.55
C ARG A 243 7.47 8.43 -1.29
N THR A 244 6.80 9.08 -0.35
CA THR A 244 7.24 9.17 1.04
C THR A 244 6.18 8.53 1.93
N THR A 245 6.63 7.72 2.87
CA THR A 245 5.76 6.94 3.76
C THR A 245 6.01 7.36 5.20
N ILE A 246 4.93 7.63 5.92
CA ILE A 246 4.93 7.97 7.34
C ILE A 246 4.70 6.68 8.11
N SER A 247 5.58 6.37 9.06
CA SER A 247 5.45 5.21 9.95
C SER A 247 4.46 5.50 11.07
N ALA A 248 3.63 4.51 11.42
CA ALA A 248 2.73 4.63 12.55
C ALA A 248 3.49 4.64 13.90
N CYS A 249 2.96 5.38 14.86
CA CYS A 249 3.41 5.37 16.25
C CYS A 249 2.24 5.01 17.20
N GLU A 250 2.51 4.95 18.51
CA GLU A 250 1.54 4.45 19.51
C GLU A 250 0.16 5.14 19.43
N ARG A 251 0.15 6.46 19.17
CA ARG A 251 -1.09 7.25 19.06
C ARG A 251 -1.97 6.85 17.87
N ASP A 252 -1.44 6.10 16.91
CA ASP A 252 -2.14 5.70 15.69
C ASP A 252 -2.88 4.36 15.84
N GLY A 253 -2.93 3.82 17.06
CA GLY A 253 -3.68 2.60 17.38
C GLY A 253 -2.88 1.32 17.19
N LEU A 254 -1.54 1.38 17.30
CA LEU A 254 -0.68 0.20 17.14
C LEU A 254 -1.06 -0.95 18.08
N ALA A 255 -1.44 -0.66 19.32
CA ALA A 255 -1.92 -1.65 20.28
C ALA A 255 -3.17 -2.45 19.81
N SER A 256 -3.92 -1.92 18.85
CA SER A 256 -5.10 -2.59 18.28
C SER A 256 -4.80 -3.52 17.11
N VAL A 257 -3.61 -3.43 16.52
CA VAL A 257 -3.24 -4.20 15.31
C VAL A 257 -2.01 -5.08 15.53
N LEU A 258 -1.10 -4.68 16.42
CA LEU A 258 0.08 -5.47 16.76
C LEU A 258 -0.30 -6.64 17.66
N VAL A 259 0.42 -7.75 17.48
CA VAL A 259 0.35 -8.93 18.34
C VAL A 259 1.71 -9.07 19.01
N HIS A 260 1.71 -9.09 20.33
CA HIS A 260 2.89 -9.27 21.17
C HIS A 260 3.17 -10.75 21.43
#